data_AF-A0A933BWY8-F1
#
_entry.id   AF-A0A933BWY8-F1
#
_cell.length_a   1.000
_cell.length_b   1.000
_cell.length_c   1.000
_cell.angle_alpha   90.00
_cell.angle_beta   90.00
_cell.angle_gamma   90.00
#
_symmetry.space_group_name_H-M   'P 1'
#
loop_
_entity.id
_entity.type
_entity.pdbx_description
1 polymer ?
#
loop_
_entity_poly.entity_id
_entity_poly.type
_entity_poly.pdbx_seq_one_letter_code
_entity_poly.pdbx_strand_id
1 'polypeptide(L)'
;MADRSPGTGEQPSDEELVRRTVAGEERAFEVLVRRHGRLVFRIIRGMLPGAEVEDIAQEVFVKAYRSLGQLRSGSSLGPWLARLSTTACYDYLRGRGRRREVTFTEMSRGHGEG
;
A
#
# COMPACT_ATOMS: atom_id res chain seq x y z
N MET A 1 7.41 -43.20 0.52
CA MET A 1 8.05 -42.12 -0.28
C MET A 1 6.95 -41.12 -0.60
N ALA A 2 7.12 -39.86 -0.18
CA ALA A 2 6.06 -38.87 -0.16
C ALA A 2 5.69 -38.42 -1.58
N ASP A 3 4.52 -38.87 -2.04
CA ASP A 3 3.75 -38.16 -3.04
C ASP A 3 3.27 -36.85 -2.39
N ARG A 4 3.94 -35.75 -2.69
CA ARG A 4 3.36 -34.41 -2.57
C ARG A 4 3.33 -33.81 -3.95
N SER A 5 2.31 -34.20 -4.71
CA SER A 5 1.81 -33.41 -5.82
C SER A 5 1.67 -31.94 -5.38
N PRO A 6 2.28 -30.95 -6.08
CA PRO A 6 2.06 -29.53 -5.82
C PRO A 6 0.65 -29.18 -6.27
N GLY A 7 -0.32 -29.33 -5.37
CA GLY A 7 -1.70 -28.94 -5.61
C GLY A 7 -1.81 -27.43 -5.80
N THR A 8 -2.23 -27.03 -7.00
CA THR A 8 -3.05 -25.84 -7.31
C THR A 8 -2.43 -24.47 -7.02
N GLY A 9 -2.46 -23.59 -8.04
CA GLY A 9 -1.95 -22.21 -7.98
C GLY A 9 -2.73 -21.27 -7.07
N GLU A 10 -2.65 -21.51 -5.76
CA GLU A 10 -3.17 -20.62 -4.72
C GLU A 10 -2.25 -19.39 -4.68
N GLN A 11 -2.75 -18.25 -5.16
CA GLN A 11 -1.99 -17.01 -5.08
C GLN A 11 -1.73 -16.67 -3.60
N PRO A 12 -0.49 -16.35 -3.22
CA PRO A 12 -0.17 -16.07 -1.82
C PRO A 12 -1.06 -14.97 -1.25
N SER A 13 -1.53 -15.16 -0.02
CA SER A 13 -2.34 -14.16 0.68
C SER A 13 -1.57 -12.86 0.89
N ASP A 14 -2.29 -11.76 1.05
CA ASP A 14 -1.67 -10.44 1.27
C ASP A 14 -0.75 -10.45 2.50
N GLU A 15 -1.15 -11.13 3.58
CA GLU A 15 -0.35 -11.26 4.80
C GLU A 15 0.98 -11.99 4.55
N GLU A 16 0.98 -13.08 3.78
CA GLU A 16 2.19 -13.82 3.44
C GLU A 16 3.12 -12.98 2.55
N LEU A 17 2.56 -12.26 1.57
CA LEU A 17 3.32 -11.34 0.73
C LEU A 17 3.93 -10.18 1.53
N VAL A 18 3.19 -9.64 2.51
CA VAL A 18 3.70 -8.62 3.45
C VAL A 18 4.88 -9.19 4.23
N ARG A 19 4.72 -10.38 4.82
CA ARG A 19 5.77 -11.00 5.64
C ARG A 19 7.05 -11.26 4.83
N ARG A 20 6.90 -11.72 3.58
CA ARG A 20 8.04 -11.91 2.65
C ARG A 20 8.68 -10.59 2.25
N THR A 21 7.87 -9.55 2.00
CA THR A 21 8.39 -8.20 1.71
C THR A 21 9.22 -7.67 2.88
N VAL A 22 8.73 -7.82 4.11
CA VAL A 22 9.46 -7.41 5.32
C VAL A 22 10.74 -8.24 5.52
N ALA A 23 10.76 -9.48 5.07
CA ALA A 23 11.95 -10.33 5.05
C ALA A 23 12.95 -9.97 3.92
N GLY A 24 12.64 -8.99 3.07
CA GLY A 24 13.51 -8.52 1.99
C GLY A 24 13.21 -9.13 0.61
N GLU A 25 12.14 -9.90 0.44
CA GLU A 25 11.74 -10.38 -0.89
C GLU A 25 11.02 -9.28 -1.69
N GLU A 26 11.77 -8.58 -2.55
CA GLU A 26 11.23 -7.54 -3.44
C GLU A 26 10.13 -8.06 -4.38
N ARG A 27 10.25 -9.32 -4.83
CA ARG A 27 9.23 -9.96 -5.69
C ARG A 27 7.87 -10.07 -5.00
N ALA A 28 7.85 -10.27 -3.68
CA ALA A 28 6.59 -10.31 -2.94
C ALA A 28 5.90 -8.95 -2.94
N PHE A 29 6.68 -7.87 -2.85
CA PHE A 29 6.15 -6.52 -2.96
C PHE A 29 5.60 -6.22 -4.35
N GLU A 30 6.26 -6.65 -5.43
CA GLU A 30 5.74 -6.48 -6.79
C GLU A 30 4.34 -7.09 -6.95
N VAL A 31 4.11 -8.28 -6.38
CA VAL A 31 2.79 -8.92 -6.40
C VAL A 31 1.76 -8.07 -5.64
N LEU A 32 2.13 -7.50 -4.48
CA LEU A 32 1.26 -6.57 -3.74
C LEU A 32 0.92 -5.33 -4.56
N VAL A 33 1.92 -4.71 -5.20
CA VAL A 33 1.74 -3.54 -6.05
C VAL A 33 0.81 -3.85 -7.22
N ARG A 34 0.98 -5.00 -7.88
CA ARG A 34 0.12 -5.40 -9.00
C ARG A 34 -1.31 -5.68 -8.55
N ARG A 35 -1.50 -6.32 -7.39
CA ARG A 35 -2.82 -6.66 -6.83
C ARG A 35 -3.58 -5.42 -6.38
N HIS A 36 -2.91 -4.52 -5.67
CA HIS A 36 -3.53 -3.32 -5.08
C HIS A 36 -3.37 -2.06 -5.93
N GLY A 37 -2.62 -2.15 -7.03
CA GLY A 37 -2.41 -1.07 -8.00
C GLY A 37 -3.70 -0.40 -8.41
N ARG A 38 -4.66 -1.21 -8.88
CA ARG A 38 -5.96 -0.70 -9.34
C ARG A 38 -6.70 0.09 -8.27
N LEU A 39 -6.64 -0.34 -7.00
CA LEU A 39 -7.27 0.35 -5.88
C LEU A 39 -6.61 1.73 -5.65
N VAL A 40 -5.28 1.76 -5.55
CA VAL A 40 -4.49 2.98 -5.34
C VAL A 40 -4.74 3.98 -6.46
N PHE A 41 -4.61 3.54 -7.72
CA PHE A 41 -4.87 4.38 -8.89
C PHE A 41 -6.30 4.91 -8.92
N ARG A 42 -7.30 4.10 -8.55
CA ARG A 42 -8.71 4.54 -8.51
C ARG A 42 -8.92 5.64 -7.48
N ILE A 43 -8.33 5.51 -6.29
CA ILE A 43 -8.45 6.48 -5.21
C ILE A 43 -7.81 7.81 -5.63
N ILE A 44 -6.57 7.77 -6.14
CA ILE A 44 -5.83 8.97 -6.53
C ILE A 44 -6.51 9.70 -7.69
N ARG A 45 -6.97 8.96 -8.73
CA ARG A 45 -7.72 9.54 -9.86
C ARG A 45 -9.03 10.20 -9.45
N GLY A 46 -9.62 9.78 -8.32
CA GLY A 46 -10.83 10.40 -7.77
C GLY A 46 -10.58 11.76 -7.10
N MET A 47 -9.33 12.09 -6.77
CA MET A 47 -8.96 13.30 -6.02
C MET A 47 -8.05 14.25 -6.78
N LEU A 48 -7.21 13.74 -7.67
CA LEU A 48 -6.15 14.49 -8.35
C LEU A 48 -6.30 14.46 -9.88
N PRO A 49 -5.77 15.48 -10.59
CA PRO A 49 -5.74 15.49 -12.04
C PRO A 49 -4.85 14.37 -12.59
N GLY A 50 -5.19 13.86 -13.78
CA GLY A 50 -4.57 12.67 -14.38
C GLY A 50 -3.04 12.70 -14.49
N ALA A 51 -2.44 13.88 -14.71
CA ALA A 51 -0.99 14.05 -14.85
C ALA A 51 -0.20 13.73 -13.57
N GLU A 52 -0.81 13.91 -12.40
CA GLU A 52 -0.14 13.76 -11.10
C GLU A 52 -0.35 12.37 -10.50
N VAL A 53 -1.27 11.59 -11.08
CA VAL A 53 -1.70 10.31 -10.53
C VAL A 53 -0.54 9.33 -10.44
N GLU A 54 0.29 9.26 -11.48
CA GLU A 54 1.41 8.30 -11.53
C GLU A 54 2.50 8.65 -10.51
N ASP A 55 2.82 9.94 -10.36
CA ASP A 55 3.80 10.43 -9.40
C ASP A 55 3.37 10.13 -7.95
N ILE A 56 2.12 10.47 -7.62
CA ILE A 56 1.57 10.21 -6.29
C ILE A 56 1.39 8.72 -6.02
N ALA A 57 1.03 7.92 -7.03
CA ALA A 57 0.96 6.46 -6.88
C ALA A 57 2.33 5.87 -6.56
N GLN A 58 3.38 6.29 -7.26
CA GLN A 58 4.75 5.86 -6.96
C GLN A 58 5.15 6.23 -5.53
N GLU A 59 4.87 7.47 -5.11
CA GLU A 59 5.16 7.91 -3.76
C GLU A 59 4.44 7.07 -2.69
N VAL A 60 3.16 6.74 -2.94
CA VAL A 60 2.37 5.86 -2.08
C VAL A 60 3.00 4.47 -1.98
N PHE A 61 3.44 3.87 -3.10
CA PHE A 61 4.09 2.56 -3.06
C PHE A 61 5.44 2.59 -2.36
N VAL A 62 6.26 3.62 -2.57
CA VAL A 62 7.54 3.78 -1.85
C VAL A 62 7.31 3.91 -0.34
N LYS A 63 6.31 4.70 0.07
CA LYS A 63 5.91 4.81 1.48
C LYS A 63 5.39 3.49 2.02
N ALA A 64 4.58 2.78 1.24
CA ALA A 64 4.05 1.49 1.62
C ALA A 64 5.20 0.51 1.88
N TYR A 65 6.17 0.40 0.95
CA TYR A 65 7.34 -0.46 1.09
C TYR A 65 8.10 -0.21 2.41
N ARG A 66 8.38 1.05 2.72
CA ARG A 66 9.10 1.43 3.95
C ARG A 66 8.31 1.20 5.23
N SER A 67 6.99 1.22 5.15
CA SER A 67 6.09 1.18 6.31
C SER A 67 5.43 -0.18 6.53
N LEU A 68 5.59 -1.11 5.57
CA LEU A 68 5.03 -2.46 5.63
C LEU A 68 5.48 -3.22 6.88
N GLY A 69 6.71 -3.00 7.34
CA GLY A 69 7.22 -3.58 8.58
C GLY A 69 6.52 -3.10 9.85
N GLN A 70 5.78 -1.99 9.78
CA GLN A 70 4.97 -1.46 10.89
C GLN A 70 3.50 -1.83 10.79
N LEU A 71 3.09 -2.49 9.70
CA LEU A 71 1.73 -2.99 9.56
C LEU A 71 1.50 -4.06 10.62
N ARG A 72 0.57 -3.80 11.55
CA ARG A 72 0.23 -4.79 12.57
C ARG A 72 -0.38 -6.04 11.92
N SER A 73 0.08 -7.20 12.36
CA SER A 73 -0.50 -8.51 12.06
C SER A 73 -2.01 -8.48 12.31
N GLY A 74 -2.81 -8.87 11.32
CA GLY A 74 -4.28 -8.80 11.36
C GLY A 74 -4.91 -7.51 10.80
N SER A 75 -4.13 -6.51 10.39
CA SER A 75 -4.66 -5.36 9.63
C SER A 75 -4.75 -5.70 8.14
N SER A 76 -5.92 -5.48 7.54
CA SER A 76 -6.09 -5.68 6.09
C SER A 76 -5.29 -4.65 5.29
N LEU A 77 -4.48 -5.14 4.34
CA LEU A 77 -3.62 -4.30 3.50
C LEU A 77 -4.42 -3.30 2.65
N GLY A 78 -5.60 -3.68 2.17
CA GLY A 78 -6.47 -2.84 1.33
C GLY A 78 -6.86 -1.51 2.01
N PRO A 79 -7.54 -1.51 3.16
CA PRO A 79 -7.87 -0.30 3.92
C PRO A 79 -6.65 0.54 4.30
N TRP A 80 -5.53 -0.11 4.64
CA TRP A 80 -4.29 0.58 4.96
C TRP A 80 -3.70 1.32 3.75
N LEU A 81 -3.64 0.67 2.58
CA LEU A 81 -3.23 1.30 1.31
C LEU A 81 -4.19 2.41 0.88
N ALA A 82 -5.50 2.23 1.07
CA ALA A 82 -6.49 3.24 0.77
C ALA A 82 -6.30 4.51 1.61
N ARG A 83 -6.01 4.35 2.90
CA ARG A 83 -5.66 5.46 3.79
C ARG A 83 -4.37 6.15 3.35
N LEU A 84 -3.32 5.38 3.06
CA LEU A 84 -2.05 5.94 2.58
C LEU A 84 -2.21 6.75 1.29
N SER A 85 -3.00 6.23 0.35
CA SER A 85 -3.33 6.90 -0.92
C SER A 85 -4.08 8.21 -0.69
N THR A 86 -5.10 8.18 0.17
CA THR A 86 -5.89 9.36 0.53
C THR A 86 -5.04 10.41 1.24
N THR A 87 -4.22 10.01 2.19
CA THR A 87 -3.28 10.92 2.88
C THR A 87 -2.30 11.55 1.90
N ALA A 88 -1.75 10.79 0.95
CA ALA A 88 -0.85 11.33 -0.08
C ALA A 88 -1.57 12.35 -0.99
N CYS A 89 -2.83 12.10 -1.35
CA CYS A 89 -3.63 13.07 -2.11
C CYS A 89 -3.85 14.37 -1.33
N TYR A 90 -4.21 14.27 -0.04
CA TYR A 90 -4.37 15.46 0.81
C TYR A 90 -3.06 16.22 0.98
N ASP A 91 -1.95 15.51 1.18
CA ASP A 91 -0.61 16.10 1.30
C ASP A 91 -0.24 16.85 0.01
N TYR A 92 -0.48 16.25 -1.16
CA TYR A 92 -0.29 16.91 -2.45
C TYR A 92 -1.14 18.18 -2.59
N LEU A 93 -2.43 18.10 -2.28
CA LEU A 93 -3.35 19.25 -2.37
C LEU A 93 -2.96 20.38 -1.39
N ARG A 94 -2.48 20.01 -0.19
CA ARG A 94 -1.99 20.95 0.83
C ARG A 94 -0.62 21.53 0.45
N GLY A 95 0.22 20.71 -0.17
CA GLY A 95 1.56 21.00 -0.67
C GLY A 95 1.58 21.99 -1.83
N ARG A 96 0.51 22.05 -2.63
CA ARG A 96 0.27 23.11 -3.61
C ARG A 96 0.22 24.51 -2.96
N GLY A 97 -0.05 24.59 -1.66
CA GLY A 97 0.09 25.81 -0.85
C GLY A 97 1.44 25.94 -0.13
N ARG A 98 2.07 24.84 0.30
CA ARG A 98 3.39 24.82 0.96
C ARG A 98 4.12 23.50 0.69
N ARG A 99 5.07 23.53 -0.23
CA ARG A 99 6.12 22.51 -0.42
C ARG A 99 6.71 22.12 0.95
N ARG A 100 6.46 20.91 1.47
CA ARG A 100 7.42 20.08 2.25
C ARG A 100 6.82 18.84 2.93
N GLU A 101 7.63 17.77 2.78
CA GLU A 101 7.92 16.67 3.70
C GLU A 101 6.75 15.88 4.28
N VAL A 102 6.55 14.71 3.68
CA VAL A 102 5.66 13.67 4.15
C VAL A 102 6.10 13.20 5.53
N THR A 103 5.44 13.74 6.55
CA THR A 103 5.66 13.31 7.93
C THR A 103 4.84 12.05 8.16
N PHE A 104 5.54 10.94 8.38
CA PHE A 104 5.01 9.60 8.62
C PHE A 104 4.18 9.47 9.92
N THR A 105 4.22 10.49 10.77
CA THR A 105 3.66 10.48 12.12
C THR A 105 2.20 10.93 12.13
N GLU A 106 1.25 10.02 11.84
CA GLU A 106 -0.12 10.11 12.38
C GLU A 106 -0.94 8.80 12.29
N MET A 107 -0.32 7.66 11.95
CA MET A 107 -1.03 6.41 11.65
C MET A 107 -1.26 5.51 12.87
N SER A 108 -1.83 6.08 13.94
CA SER A 108 -2.45 5.30 15.03
C SER A 108 -3.74 5.91 15.58
N ARG A 109 -4.34 6.92 14.91
CA ARG A 109 -5.69 7.40 15.26
C ARG A 109 -6.72 6.98 14.21
N GLY A 110 -7.59 6.06 14.61
CA GLY A 110 -8.83 5.72 13.91
C GLY A 110 -8.99 4.23 13.59
N HIS A 111 -8.99 3.39 14.62
CA HIS A 111 -10.02 2.34 14.70
C HIS A 111 -11.35 3.07 15.02
N GLY A 112 -12.42 2.78 14.28
CA GLY A 112 -13.71 3.46 14.36
C GLY A 112 -14.52 3.09 13.11
N GLU A 113 -15.13 1.91 13.08
CA GLU A 113 -16.50 1.61 13.54
C GLU A 113 -17.57 1.96 12.50
N GLY A 114 -18.39 0.95 12.19
CA GLY A 114 -19.47 0.94 11.22
C GLY A 114 -19.88 -0.49 10.92
#